data_AF-A0A2V5L0I2-F1
#
_entry.id   AF-A0A2V5L0I2-F1
#
_cell.length_a   1.000
_cell.length_b   1.000
_cell.length_c   1.000
_cell.angle_alpha   90.00
_cell.angle_beta   90.00
_cell.angle_gamma   90.00
#
_symmetry.space_group_name_H-M   'P 1'
#
loop_
_entity.id
_entity.type
_entity.pdbx_description
1 polymer ?
#
loop_
_entity_poly.entity_id
_entity_poly.type
_entity_poly.pdbx_seq_one_letter_code
_entity_poly.pdbx_strand_id
1 'polypeptide(L)' 'MLSLWLPLMLGALLLGVAGWVLRDARSREKERRPVIVTVLGLTVESPRDWAALCLLLFALTFPLYLVARRARS' A
#
# COMPACT_ATOMS: atom_id res chain seq x y z
N MET A 1 -10.02 -3.98 -25.18
CA MET A 1 -9.01 -2.93 -24.96
C MET A 1 -9.08 -2.32 -23.56
N LEU A 2 -10.27 -2.00 -23.01
CA LEU A 2 -10.43 -1.49 -21.63
C LEU A 2 -9.75 -2.33 -20.52
N SER A 3 -9.63 -3.65 -20.72
CA SER A 3 -9.08 -4.57 -19.70
C SER A 3 -7.59 -4.41 -19.43
N LEU A 4 -6.80 -3.86 -20.36
CA LEU A 4 -5.37 -3.60 -20.17
C LEU A 4 -5.11 -2.28 -19.42
N TRP A 5 -6.02 -1.32 -19.54
CA TRP A 5 -5.90 -0.02 -18.88
C TRP A 5 -6.25 -0.10 -17.39
N LEU A 6 -7.17 -0.99 -17.03
CA LEU A 6 -7.60 -1.19 -15.64
C LEU A 6 -6.45 -1.56 -14.68
N PRO A 7 -5.59 -2.57 -14.95
CA PRO A 7 -4.46 -2.90 -14.07
C PRO A 7 -3.40 -1.80 -14.05
N LEU A 8 -3.24 -1.07 -15.16
CA LEU A 8 -2.28 0.03 -15.28
C LEU A 8 -2.69 1.24 -14.44
N MET A 9 -3.97 1.62 -14.51
CA MET A 9 -4.57 2.66 -13.67
C MET A 9 -4.51 2.29 -12.20
N LEU A 10 -4.78 1.02 -11.86
CA LEU A 10 -4.70 0.55 -10.49
C LEU A 10 -3.25 0.57 -9.97
N GLY A 11 -2.28 0.13 -10.78
CA GLY A 11 -0.85 0.21 -10.45
C GLY A 11 -0.40 1.66 -10.22
N ALA A 12 -0.81 2.58 -11.08
CA ALA A 12 -0.51 4.00 -10.92
C ALA A 12 -1.15 4.59 -9.65
N LEU A 13 -2.40 4.24 -9.36
CA LEU A 13 -3.09 4.66 -8.15
C LEU A 13 -2.37 4.16 -6.90
N LEU A 14 -1.90 2.91 -6.91
CA LEU A 14 -1.15 2.31 -5.81
C LEU A 14 0.17 2.99 -5.55
N LEU A 15 0.94 3.26 -6.60
CA LEU A 15 2.19 4.00 -6.49
C LEU A 15 1.94 5.43 -5.98
N GLY A 16 0.85 6.05 -6.41
CA GLY A 16 0.40 7.36 -5.92
C GLY A 16 0.08 7.33 -4.42
N VAL A 17 -0.73 6.36 -3.98
CA VAL A 17 -1.09 6.19 -2.57
C VAL A 17 0.14 5.86 -1.73
N ALA A 18 1.02 4.99 -2.21
CA ALA A 18 2.27 4.65 -1.51
C ALA A 18 3.20 5.85 -1.36
N GLY A 19 3.35 6.63 -2.43
CA GLY A 19 4.11 7.88 -2.41
C GLY A 19 3.49 8.92 -1.47
N TRP A 20 2.15 8.99 -1.42
CA TRP A 20 1.43 9.86 -0.51
C TRP A 20 1.61 9.44 0.96
N VAL A 21 1.45 8.15 1.27
CA VAL A 21 1.70 7.59 2.61
C VAL A 21 3.14 7.85 3.04
N LEU A 22 4.12 7.66 2.15
CA LEU A 22 5.52 7.97 2.43
C LEU A 22 5.74 9.46 2.71
N ARG A 23 5.05 10.34 1.99
CA ARG A 23 5.15 11.79 2.15
C ARG A 23 4.48 12.28 3.43
N ASP A 24 3.30 11.76 3.75
CA ASP A 24 2.58 12.03 5.01
C ASP A 24 3.41 11.58 6.21
N ALA A 25 3.92 10.34 6.17
CA ALA A 25 4.74 9.80 7.25
C ALA A 25 6.06 10.57 7.44
N ARG A 26 6.72 11.01 6.36
CA ARG A 26 7.88 11.93 6.43
C ARG A 26 7.51 13.31 6.98
N SER A 27 6.31 13.83 6.68
CA SER A 27 5.85 15.12 7.23
C SER A 27 5.67 15.02 8.74
N ARG A 28 5.03 13.94 9.21
CA ARG A 28 4.80 13.66 10.63
C ARG A 28 6.08 13.41 11.42
N GLU A 29 7.06 12.74 10.81
CA GLU A 29 8.40 12.55 11.38
C GLU A 29 9.12 13.90 11.60
N LYS A 30 9.05 14.82 10.62
CA LYS A 30 9.59 16.18 10.76
C LYS A 30 8.91 16.99 11.87
N GLU A 31 7.65 16.71 12.16
CA GLU A 31 6.88 17.32 13.24
C GLU A 31 7.13 16.66 14.62
N ARG A 32 8.13 15.76 14.74
CA ARG A 32 8.43 14.95 15.95
C ARG A 32 7.23 14.14 16.46
N ARG A 33 6.28 13.80 15.58
CA ARG A 33 5.18 12.88 15.86
C ARG A 33 5.38 11.61 15.04
N PRO A 34 6.32 10.73 15.43
CA PRO A 34 6.56 9.49 14.70
C PRO A 34 5.27 8.68 14.63
N VAL A 35 4.95 8.21 13.43
CA VAL A 35 3.81 7.34 13.19
C VAL A 35 4.20 5.96 13.69
N ILE A 36 3.97 5.71 14.98
CA ILE A 36 4.16 4.39 15.59
C ILE A 36 2.83 3.66 15.46
N VAL A 37 2.78 2.67 14.58
CA VAL A 37 1.60 1.83 14.39
C VAL A 37 1.97 0.40 14.74
N THR A 38 1.26 -0.18 15.70
CA THR A 38 1.39 -1.60 16.05
C THR A 38 0.23 -2.36 15.42
N VAL A 39 0.51 -3.27 14.50
CA VAL A 39 -0.51 -4.14 13.87
C VAL A 39 -0.06 -5.58 14.03
N LEU A 40 -0.92 -6.43 14.60
CA LEU A 40 -0.64 -7.86 14.81
C LEU A 40 0.69 -8.14 15.57
N GLY A 41 1.09 -7.25 16.49
CA GLY A 41 2.34 -7.38 17.25
C GLY A 41 3.59 -6.90 16.51
N LEU A 42 3.46 -6.43 15.26
CA LEU A 42 4.53 -5.76 14.53
C LEU A 42 4.44 -4.25 14.78
N THR A 43 5.44 -3.70 15.46
CA THR A 43 5.60 -2.26 15.63
C THR A 43 6.31 -1.70 14.42
N VAL A 44 5.65 -0.84 13.67
CA VAL A 44 6.26 -0.10 12.57
C VAL A 44 6.57 1.30 13.08
N GLU A 45 7.86 1.56 13.28
CA GLU A 45 8.36 2.84 13.80
C GLU A 45 8.87 3.76 12.68
N SER A 46 9.10 3.20 11.48
CA SER A 46 9.62 3.96 10.33
C SER A 46 8.53 4.28 9.30
N PRO A 47 8.47 5.55 8.83
CA PRO A 47 7.69 5.95 7.66
C PRO A 47 7.89 5.09 6.42
N ARG A 48 9.14 4.64 6.18
CA ARG A 48 9.48 3.79 5.04
C ARG A 48 8.89 2.40 5.19
N ASP A 49 9.01 1.83 6.37
CA ASP A 49 8.54 0.48 6.65
C ASP A 49 7.01 0.44 6.55
N TRP A 50 6.32 1.49 7.00
CA TRP A 50 4.85 1.58 6.88
C TRP A 50 4.39 1.65 5.41
N ALA A 51 5.05 2.49 4.61
CA ALA A 51 4.74 2.58 3.17
C ALA A 51 5.05 1.26 2.44
N ALA A 52 6.16 0.60 2.78
CA ALA A 52 6.52 -0.70 2.24
C ALA A 52 5.52 -1.79 2.64
N LEU A 53 5.05 -1.78 3.90
CA LEU A 53 4.06 -2.73 4.41
C LEU A 53 2.72 -2.57 3.68
N CYS A 54 2.25 -1.33 3.49
CA CYS A 54 1.05 -1.06 2.70
C CYS A 54 1.19 -1.55 1.26
N LEU A 55 2.36 -1.35 0.64
CA LEU A 55 2.63 -1.83 -0.72
C LEU A 55 2.60 -3.35 -0.78
N LEU A 56 3.24 -4.02 0.18
CA LEU A 56 3.35 -5.46 0.27
C LEU A 56 1.97 -6.11 0.46
N LEU A 57 1.18 -5.57 1.40
CA LEU A 57 -0.20 -6.01 1.65
C LEU A 57 -1.02 -5.97 0.37
N PHE A 58 -0.92 -4.88 -0.39
CA PHE A 58 -1.66 -4.75 -1.64
C PHE A 58 -1.12 -5.68 -2.74
N ALA A 59 0.21 -5.77 -2.88
CA ALA A 59 0.85 -6.66 -3.85
C ALA A 59 0.49 -8.14 -3.63
N LEU A 60 0.14 -8.53 -2.40
CA LEU A 60 -0.33 -9.89 -2.08
C LEU A 60 -1.85 -10.04 -2.22
N THR A 61 -2.63 -9.13 -1.62
CA THR A 61 -4.10 -9.24 -1.62
C THR A 61 -4.72 -9.01 -2.99
N PHE A 62 -4.13 -8.15 -3.83
CA PHE A 62 -4.66 -7.85 -5.15
C PHE A 62 -4.61 -9.04 -6.13
N PRO A 63 -3.49 -9.73 -6.36
CA PRO A 63 -3.48 -10.92 -7.20
C PRO A 63 -4.35 -12.03 -6.63
N LEU A 64 -4.40 -12.20 -5.30
CA LEU A 64 -5.33 -13.14 -4.64
C LEU A 64 -6.79 -12.81 -4.95
N TYR A 65 -7.18 -11.53 -4.91
CA TYR A 65 -8.52 -11.08 -5.30
C TYR A 65 -8.83 -11.40 -6.76
N LEU A 66 -7.87 -11.18 -7.68
CA LEU A 66 -8.05 -11.51 -9.09
C LEU A 66 -8.21 -13.01 -9.32
N VAL A 67 -7.41 -13.84 -8.63
CA VAL A 67 -7.54 -15.31 -8.70
C VAL A 67 -8.90 -15.75 -8.15
N ALA A 68 -9.30 -15.25 -6.98
CA ALA A 68 -10.58 -15.58 -6.36
C ALA A 68 -11.78 -15.17 -7.23
N ARG A 69 -11.69 -14.00 -7.88
CA ARG A 69 -12.70 -13.53 -8.83
C ARG A 69 -12.77 -14.41 -10.08
N ARG A 70 -11.64 -14.89 -10.58
CA ARG A 70 -11.59 -15.80 -11.75
C ARG A 70 -12.13 -17.18 -11.42
N ALA A 71 -11.92 -17.67 -10.20
CA ALA A 71 -12.43 -18.96 -9.75
C ALA A 71 -13.95 -18.99 -9.53
N ARG A 72 -14.61 -17.82 -9.49
CA ARG A 72 -16.06 -17.67 -9.32
C ARG A 72 -16.79 -17.29 -10.63
N SER A 73 -16.06 -17.17 -11.74
CA SER A 73 -16.58 -16.93 -13.10
C SER A 73 -16.59 -18.21 -13.90
#